data_AF-A0A5Q2QB87-F1
#
_entry.id   AF-A0A5Q2QB87-F1
#
_cell.length_a   1.000
_cell.length_b   1.000
_cell.length_c   1.000
_cell.angle_alpha   90.00
_cell.angle_beta   90.00
_cell.angle_gamma   90.00
#
_symmetry.space_group_name_H-M   'P 1'
#
loop_
_entity.id
_entity.type
_entity.pdbx_description
1 polymer ?
#
loop_
_entity_poly.entity_id
_entity_poly.type
_entity_poly.pdbx_seq_one_letter_code
_entity_poly.pdbx_strand_id
1 'polypeptide(L)'
;MSILDLDFYDLACRLGPQPGHTLALAERCGVKGLLTPPDEAVGAQNGSLAVRSLAPMTANLDGEQLAEMARLQRGGAVGVGQGYAPWKNTRVQLNAMRYAKSLGLRVFLSPLDPVLGLGVAHDGAVAQRLGLETQPSAAETIALARDLQLVAETGVTAHMGRLSSAESVRLMARAKHEGLDVTCDVAITHLMWDERQIEGYDFNYRLQPVLRSDEDRQALIAGVESGVIDAIVSDHTPWPVADKRLPFAQAKPGTETLALWRDGVNGLIRQGALSGARVEQALNRVPRSLLGL
;
A
#
# COMPACT_ATOMS: atom_id res chain seq x y z
N MET A 1 22.19 9.97 -12.94
CA MET A 1 22.19 8.53 -12.57
C MET A 1 21.28 7.81 -13.56
N SER A 2 21.72 6.71 -14.16
CA SER A 2 20.82 5.90 -14.98
C SER A 2 19.85 5.18 -14.04
N ILE A 3 18.56 5.22 -14.34
CA ILE A 3 17.54 4.48 -13.57
C ILE A 3 17.77 2.95 -13.58
N LEU A 4 18.63 2.46 -14.47
CA LEU A 4 19.04 1.06 -14.53
C LEU A 4 19.80 0.62 -13.26
N ASP A 5 20.42 1.56 -12.55
CA ASP A 5 21.21 1.28 -11.33
C ASP A 5 20.42 1.57 -10.03
N LEU A 6 19.12 1.88 -10.14
CA LEU A 6 18.32 2.21 -8.97
C LEU A 6 17.92 0.94 -8.21
N ASP A 7 18.33 0.82 -6.94
CA ASP A 7 17.76 -0.17 -6.04
C ASP A 7 16.29 0.16 -5.74
N PHE A 8 15.43 -0.84 -5.78
CA PHE A 8 14.02 -0.72 -5.38
C PHE A 8 13.80 -1.42 -4.03
N TYR A 9 13.20 -0.69 -3.09
CA TYR A 9 12.77 -1.18 -1.79
C TYR A 9 11.25 -1.07 -1.71
N ASP A 10 10.57 -2.20 -1.52
CA ASP A 10 9.12 -2.29 -1.65
C ASP A 10 8.43 -2.36 -0.28
N LEU A 11 7.44 -1.51 -0.02
CA LEU A 11 6.71 -1.48 1.25
C LEU A 11 5.40 -2.27 1.23
N ALA A 12 4.99 -2.74 0.04
CA ALA A 12 3.76 -3.50 -0.12
C ALA A 12 3.99 -4.69 -1.06
N CYS A 13 4.47 -5.80 -0.49
CA CYS A 13 4.65 -7.05 -1.22
C CYS A 13 4.08 -8.22 -0.41
N ARG A 14 3.06 -8.86 -0.96
CA ARG A 14 2.57 -10.17 -0.51
C ARG A 14 3.33 -11.26 -1.22
N LEU A 15 3.81 -12.23 -0.47
CA LEU A 15 4.43 -13.45 -0.99
C LEU A 15 3.39 -14.45 -1.50
N GLY A 16 2.19 -14.38 -0.94
CA GLY A 16 1.04 -15.19 -1.35
C GLY A 16 1.30 -16.71 -1.34
N PRO A 17 0.67 -17.48 -2.24
CA PRO A 17 0.64 -18.94 -2.15
C PRO A 17 1.98 -19.62 -2.49
N GLN A 18 2.89 -18.92 -3.18
CA GLN A 18 4.19 -19.45 -3.59
C GLN A 18 5.33 -18.49 -3.21
N PRO A 19 5.66 -18.36 -1.91
CA PRO A 19 6.63 -17.37 -1.44
C PRO A 19 8.00 -17.44 -2.13
N GLY A 20 8.51 -18.65 -2.38
CA GLY A 20 9.80 -18.83 -3.06
C GLY A 20 9.80 -18.28 -4.50
N HIS A 21 8.67 -18.36 -5.20
CA HIS A 21 8.53 -17.79 -6.54
C HIS A 21 8.52 -16.26 -6.49
N THR A 22 7.74 -15.66 -5.58
CA THR A 22 7.70 -14.20 -5.41
C THR A 22 9.07 -13.64 -5.02
N LEU A 23 9.79 -14.30 -4.11
CA LEU A 23 11.14 -13.86 -3.72
C LEU A 23 12.13 -13.93 -4.88
N ALA A 24 12.11 -15.01 -5.67
CA ALA A 24 12.96 -15.13 -6.86
C ALA A 24 12.59 -14.08 -7.94
N LEU A 25 11.29 -13.77 -8.11
CA LEU A 25 10.84 -12.71 -9.00
C LEU A 25 11.32 -11.34 -8.52
N ALA A 26 11.22 -11.04 -7.22
CA ALA A 26 11.69 -9.80 -6.63
C ALA A 26 13.20 -9.59 -6.89
N GLU A 27 14.03 -10.61 -6.65
CA GLU A 27 15.46 -10.54 -6.96
C GLU A 27 15.72 -10.29 -8.45
N ARG A 28 15.04 -11.01 -9.35
CA ARG A 28 15.14 -10.81 -10.80
C ARG A 28 14.72 -9.41 -11.25
N CYS A 29 13.74 -8.82 -10.58
CA CYS A 29 13.28 -7.46 -10.85
C CYS A 29 14.19 -6.38 -10.25
N GLY A 30 15.21 -6.76 -9.47
CA GLY A 30 16.17 -5.84 -8.84
C GLY A 30 15.68 -5.24 -7.51
N VAL A 31 14.70 -5.87 -6.86
CA VAL A 31 14.27 -5.49 -5.51
C VAL A 31 15.39 -5.84 -4.52
N LYS A 32 15.71 -4.93 -3.59
CA LYS A 32 16.74 -5.11 -2.56
C LYS A 32 16.18 -5.33 -1.17
N GLY A 33 14.96 -4.86 -0.92
CA GLY A 33 14.23 -5.20 0.29
C GLY A 33 12.73 -5.11 0.08
N LEU A 34 11.99 -5.89 0.85
CA LEU A 34 10.53 -5.86 0.83
C LEU A 34 9.93 -5.95 2.23
N LEU A 35 8.76 -5.34 2.39
CA LEU A 35 7.91 -5.43 3.58
C LEU A 35 6.71 -6.33 3.29
N THR A 36 6.55 -7.38 4.10
CA THR A 36 5.37 -8.24 4.06
C THR A 36 4.32 -7.78 5.08
N PRO A 37 3.02 -7.97 4.79
CA PRO A 37 1.95 -7.60 5.69
C PRO A 37 1.89 -8.53 6.93
N PRO A 38 1.16 -8.13 7.98
CA PRO A 38 1.18 -8.84 9.27
C PRO A 38 0.58 -10.26 9.23
N ASP A 39 -0.16 -10.61 8.18
CA ASP A 39 -0.70 -11.95 7.92
C ASP A 39 0.29 -12.88 7.20
N GLU A 40 1.44 -12.38 6.74
CA GLU A 40 2.46 -13.14 6.01
C GLU A 40 3.84 -12.97 6.68
N ALA A 41 3.96 -13.43 7.93
CA ALA A 41 5.21 -13.33 8.69
C ALA A 41 6.31 -14.25 8.11
N VAL A 42 7.48 -13.69 7.79
CA VAL A 42 8.62 -14.44 7.24
C VAL A 42 9.92 -14.06 7.96
N GLY A 43 10.89 -14.99 7.97
CA GLY A 43 12.23 -14.75 8.49
C GLY A 43 12.99 -13.65 7.74
N ALA A 44 13.91 -12.98 8.44
CA ALA A 44 14.46 -11.67 8.07
C ALA A 44 15.38 -11.61 6.83
N GLN A 45 15.76 -12.74 6.22
CA GLN A 45 16.68 -12.76 5.07
C GLN A 45 16.43 -13.96 4.15
N ASN A 46 16.41 -13.73 2.84
CA ASN A 46 16.54 -14.78 1.84
C ASN A 46 17.57 -14.34 0.79
N GLY A 47 18.76 -14.92 0.83
CA GLY A 47 19.85 -14.54 -0.09
C GLY A 47 20.28 -13.08 0.08
N SER A 48 20.26 -12.33 -1.03
CA SER A 48 20.65 -10.91 -1.08
C SER A 48 19.50 -9.94 -0.80
N LEU A 49 18.27 -10.46 -0.71
CA LEU A 49 17.04 -9.70 -0.53
C LEU A 49 16.70 -9.56 0.96
N ALA A 50 16.58 -8.32 1.44
CA ALA A 50 16.16 -8.03 2.80
C ALA A 50 14.64 -8.17 2.94
N VAL A 51 14.18 -9.24 3.59
CA VAL A 51 12.75 -9.43 3.87
C VAL A 51 12.45 -8.92 5.27
N ARG A 52 11.46 -8.05 5.41
CA ARG A 52 10.95 -7.56 6.69
C ARG A 52 9.46 -7.83 6.77
N SER A 53 8.96 -8.01 7.98
CA SER A 53 7.53 -8.23 8.21
C SER A 53 7.00 -7.24 9.23
N LEU A 54 5.74 -6.84 9.01
CA LEU A 54 4.95 -6.17 10.03
C LEU A 54 4.45 -7.17 11.07
N ALA A 55 4.33 -6.72 12.30
CA ALA A 55 3.62 -7.45 13.34
C ALA A 55 2.14 -7.05 13.36
N PRO A 56 1.21 -7.97 13.65
CA PRO A 56 -0.20 -7.63 13.80
C PRO A 56 -0.45 -6.67 14.97
N MET A 57 -1.40 -5.76 14.82
CA MET A 57 -1.86 -4.87 15.90
C MET A 57 -2.91 -5.52 16.81
N THR A 58 -3.65 -6.49 16.28
CA THR A 58 -4.61 -7.29 17.05
C THR A 58 -4.32 -8.78 16.94
N ALA A 59 -4.66 -9.53 17.99
CA ALA A 59 -4.53 -10.97 17.99
C ALA A 59 -5.29 -11.56 16.79
N ASN A 60 -4.67 -12.47 16.04
CA ASN A 60 -5.25 -13.09 14.85
C ASN A 60 -5.77 -12.13 13.76
N LEU A 61 -5.45 -10.83 13.85
CA LEU A 61 -6.02 -9.79 13.00
C LEU A 61 -7.55 -9.73 13.05
N ASP A 62 -8.18 -10.00 14.20
CA ASP A 62 -9.64 -9.99 14.36
C ASP A 62 -10.23 -8.60 14.68
N GLY A 63 -9.37 -7.62 14.99
CA GLY A 63 -9.81 -6.27 15.32
C GLY A 63 -10.41 -6.12 16.71
N GLU A 64 -10.33 -7.14 17.58
CA GLU A 64 -10.95 -7.16 18.91
C GLU A 64 -9.92 -6.99 20.04
N GLN A 65 -8.94 -7.90 20.12
CA GLN A 65 -7.93 -7.91 21.20
C GLN A 65 -6.57 -7.45 20.70
N LEU A 66 -5.83 -6.66 21.49
CA LEU A 66 -4.49 -6.22 21.10
C LEU A 66 -3.51 -7.41 21.04
N ALA A 67 -2.62 -7.40 20.05
CA ALA A 67 -1.53 -8.38 19.97
C ALA A 67 -0.44 -8.10 21.01
N GLU A 68 0.40 -9.10 21.30
CA GLU A 68 1.61 -8.95 22.11
C GLU A 68 2.74 -8.22 21.34
N MET A 69 2.49 -6.97 20.92
CA MET A 69 3.40 -6.20 20.06
C MET A 69 4.83 -6.10 20.61
N ALA A 70 5.00 -5.99 21.93
CA ALA A 70 6.32 -5.95 22.57
C ALA A 70 7.13 -7.24 22.35
N ARG A 71 6.47 -8.40 22.36
CA ARG A 71 7.11 -9.69 22.07
C ARG A 71 7.49 -9.77 20.59
N LEU A 72 6.59 -9.34 19.71
CA LEU A 72 6.79 -9.37 18.26
C LEU A 72 7.91 -8.41 17.79
N GLN A 73 8.02 -7.24 18.41
CA GLN A 73 9.13 -6.31 18.19
C GLN A 73 10.48 -6.95 18.49
N ARG A 74 10.62 -7.68 19.62
CA ARG A 74 11.85 -8.43 19.95
C ARG A 74 12.15 -9.54 18.94
N GLY A 75 11.15 -10.01 18.20
CA GLY A 75 11.27 -10.98 17.11
C GLY A 75 11.76 -10.38 15.79
N GLY A 76 12.00 -9.06 15.72
CA GLY A 76 12.55 -8.39 14.53
C GLY A 76 11.52 -7.73 13.61
N ALA A 77 10.27 -7.59 14.05
CA ALA A 77 9.28 -6.81 13.30
C ALA A 77 9.69 -5.33 13.22
N VAL A 78 9.67 -4.75 12.01
CA VAL A 78 10.09 -3.35 11.76
C VAL A 78 9.00 -2.32 12.05
N GLY A 79 7.77 -2.80 12.26
CA GLY A 79 6.60 -1.99 12.55
C GLY A 79 5.41 -2.89 12.85
N VAL A 80 4.26 -2.28 13.08
CA VAL A 80 3.00 -2.98 13.29
C VAL A 80 1.96 -2.53 12.27
N GLY A 81 1.03 -3.41 11.93
CA GLY A 81 -0.11 -3.07 11.08
C GLY A 81 -1.28 -3.99 11.31
N GLN A 82 -2.41 -3.66 10.70
CA GLN A 82 -3.63 -4.47 10.73
C GLN A 82 -3.95 -5.08 9.35
N GLY A 83 -3.10 -4.84 8.35
CA GLY A 83 -3.37 -5.25 6.97
C GLY A 83 -4.69 -4.66 6.48
N TYR A 84 -5.52 -5.49 5.85
CA TYR A 84 -6.89 -5.14 5.45
C TYR A 84 -7.96 -5.63 6.44
N ALA A 85 -7.55 -6.17 7.59
CA ALA A 85 -8.52 -6.67 8.55
C ALA A 85 -9.28 -5.51 9.21
N PRO A 86 -10.62 -5.63 9.33
CA PRO A 86 -11.42 -4.57 9.91
C PRO A 86 -11.12 -4.41 11.40
N TRP A 87 -11.28 -3.20 11.90
CA TRP A 87 -11.34 -2.95 13.34
C TRP A 87 -12.75 -3.24 13.85
N LYS A 88 -12.87 -3.87 15.03
CA LYS A 88 -14.19 -4.06 15.65
C LYS A 88 -14.89 -2.73 15.92
N ASN A 89 -14.10 -1.74 16.33
CA ASN A 89 -14.50 -0.35 16.50
C ASN A 89 -13.25 0.55 16.64
N THR A 90 -13.47 1.86 16.56
CA THR A 90 -12.40 2.88 16.68
C THR A 90 -11.71 2.87 18.05
N ARG A 91 -12.35 2.36 19.12
CA ARG A 91 -11.71 2.26 20.45
C ARG A 91 -10.57 1.26 20.43
N VAL A 92 -10.73 0.12 19.75
CA VAL A 92 -9.65 -0.87 19.61
C VAL A 92 -8.49 -0.27 18.82
N GLN A 93 -8.77 0.40 17.70
CA GLN A 93 -7.75 1.06 16.89
C GLN A 93 -6.97 2.10 17.70
N LEU A 94 -7.66 2.99 18.44
CA LEU A 94 -7.04 3.99 19.30
C LEU A 94 -6.13 3.35 20.36
N ASN A 95 -6.60 2.31 21.03
CA ASN A 95 -5.82 1.61 22.05
C ASN A 95 -4.59 0.90 21.44
N ALA A 96 -4.73 0.30 20.27
CA ALA A 96 -3.64 -0.34 19.55
C ALA A 96 -2.55 0.68 19.15
N MET A 97 -2.94 1.86 18.65
CA MET A 97 -2.02 2.95 18.30
C MET A 97 -1.32 3.53 19.53
N ARG A 98 -2.01 3.69 20.66
CA ARG A 98 -1.39 4.08 21.94
C ARG A 98 -0.36 3.06 22.40
N TYR A 99 -0.68 1.77 22.27
CA TYR A 99 0.27 0.71 22.63
C TYR A 99 1.50 0.72 21.72
N ALA A 100 1.31 0.83 20.40
CA ALA A 100 2.41 0.99 19.44
C ALA A 100 3.30 2.20 19.76
N LYS A 101 2.69 3.36 20.08
CA LYS A 101 3.43 4.56 20.50
C LYS A 101 4.27 4.30 21.75
N SER A 102 3.73 3.63 22.76
CA SER A 102 4.47 3.32 24.01
C SER A 102 5.71 2.43 23.77
N LEU A 103 5.73 1.69 22.66
CA LEU A 103 6.83 0.81 22.25
C LEU A 103 7.76 1.47 21.20
N GLY A 104 7.46 2.70 20.78
CA GLY A 104 8.18 3.37 19.70
C GLY A 104 8.03 2.69 18.34
N LEU A 105 6.95 1.93 18.14
CA LEU A 105 6.69 1.20 16.90
C LEU A 105 5.99 2.11 15.88
N ARG A 106 6.47 2.08 14.63
CA ARG A 106 5.76 2.68 13.50
C ARG A 106 4.52 1.86 13.17
N VAL A 107 3.42 2.57 12.91
CA VAL A 107 2.13 1.98 12.54
C VAL A 107 1.94 2.06 11.03
N PHE A 108 1.62 0.95 10.38
CA PHE A 108 1.31 0.87 8.96
C PHE A 108 -0.19 0.56 8.80
N LEU A 109 -0.92 1.46 8.15
CA LEU A 109 -2.35 1.34 7.92
C LEU A 109 -2.63 1.32 6.42
N SER A 110 -3.72 0.66 6.04
CA SER A 110 -4.26 0.68 4.68
C SER A 110 -5.67 1.26 4.77
N PRO A 111 -5.82 2.58 4.57
CA PRO A 111 -7.09 3.26 4.82
C PRO A 111 -8.18 2.74 3.89
N LEU A 112 -9.12 1.99 4.45
CA LEU A 112 -10.32 1.53 3.75
C LEU A 112 -11.43 1.30 4.77
N ASP A 113 -12.57 1.92 4.55
CA ASP A 113 -13.78 1.64 5.31
C ASP A 113 -14.31 0.25 4.92
N PRO A 114 -14.61 -0.64 5.89
CA PRO A 114 -14.94 -2.03 5.60
C PRO A 114 -16.31 -2.21 4.94
N VAL A 115 -17.20 -1.22 5.01
CA VAL A 115 -18.55 -1.31 4.42
C VAL A 115 -18.57 -0.58 3.09
N LEU A 116 -18.07 0.66 3.04
CA LEU A 116 -17.97 1.41 1.77
C LEU A 116 -16.94 0.79 0.81
N GLY A 117 -16.00 0.00 1.32
CA GLY A 117 -14.95 -0.67 0.57
C GLY A 117 -15.37 -1.96 -0.15
N LEU A 118 -16.63 -2.39 -0.08
CA LEU A 118 -17.06 -3.70 -0.63
C LEU A 118 -17.14 -3.73 -2.17
N GLY A 119 -17.14 -2.57 -2.83
CA GLY A 119 -17.17 -2.48 -4.29
C GLY A 119 -15.95 -3.07 -5.00
N VAL A 120 -16.12 -3.44 -6.26
CA VAL A 120 -15.08 -4.12 -7.07
C VAL A 120 -14.40 -3.19 -8.08
N ALA A 121 -14.98 -2.00 -8.31
CA ALA A 121 -14.49 -0.98 -9.23
C ALA A 121 -14.77 0.42 -8.69
N HIS A 122 -14.11 1.45 -9.20
CA HIS A 122 -14.35 2.84 -8.78
C HIS A 122 -15.81 3.26 -9.01
N ASP A 123 -16.38 4.05 -8.10
CA ASP A 123 -17.67 4.73 -8.29
C ASP A 123 -17.58 5.86 -9.33
N GLY A 124 -17.42 5.43 -10.58
CA GLY A 124 -17.26 6.28 -11.75
C GLY A 124 -18.07 5.78 -12.95
N ALA A 125 -17.97 6.49 -14.06
CA ALA A 125 -18.76 6.22 -15.26
C ALA A 125 -18.45 4.85 -15.89
N VAL A 126 -17.22 4.33 -15.72
CA VAL A 126 -16.83 3.03 -16.29
C VAL A 126 -17.55 1.90 -15.56
N ALA A 127 -17.47 1.85 -14.23
CA ALA A 127 -18.13 0.79 -13.45
C ALA A 127 -19.65 0.78 -13.62
N GLN A 128 -20.28 1.97 -13.66
CA GLN A 128 -21.72 2.10 -13.90
C GLN A 128 -22.13 1.55 -15.27
N ARG A 129 -21.35 1.86 -16.33
CA ARG A 129 -21.58 1.32 -17.68
C ARG A 129 -21.41 -0.21 -17.73
N LEU A 130 -20.46 -0.75 -16.96
CA LEU A 130 -20.18 -2.18 -16.88
C LEU A 130 -21.10 -2.94 -15.91
N GLY A 131 -21.97 -2.24 -15.17
CA GLY A 131 -22.86 -2.86 -14.17
C GLY A 131 -22.11 -3.50 -12.99
N LEU A 132 -20.94 -2.97 -12.64
CA LEU A 132 -20.11 -3.45 -11.53
C LEU A 132 -20.47 -2.75 -10.22
N GLU A 133 -20.36 -3.47 -9.10
CA GLU A 133 -20.51 -2.89 -7.76
C GLU A 133 -19.40 -1.86 -7.51
N THR A 134 -19.79 -0.66 -7.09
CA THR A 134 -18.90 0.50 -7.02
C THR A 134 -18.30 0.71 -5.63
N GLN A 135 -17.06 1.18 -5.60
CA GLN A 135 -16.32 1.58 -4.41
C GLN A 135 -16.07 3.10 -4.47
N PRO A 136 -16.79 3.91 -3.69
CA PRO A 136 -16.62 5.35 -3.68
C PRO A 136 -15.26 5.76 -3.11
N SER A 137 -14.74 6.92 -3.51
CA SER A 137 -13.51 7.49 -2.92
C SER A 137 -13.67 7.79 -1.42
N ALA A 138 -14.91 8.00 -0.96
CA ALA A 138 -15.25 8.10 0.46
C ALA A 138 -14.81 6.88 1.28
N ALA A 139 -14.75 5.68 0.69
CA ALA A 139 -14.28 4.48 1.40
C ALA A 139 -12.85 4.64 1.90
N GLU A 140 -11.97 5.24 1.09
CA GLU A 140 -10.58 5.51 1.47
C GLU A 140 -10.47 6.77 2.33
N THR A 141 -11.13 7.86 1.94
CA THR A 141 -10.92 9.17 2.57
C THR A 141 -11.52 9.27 3.97
N ILE A 142 -12.65 8.60 4.25
CA ILE A 142 -13.23 8.54 5.61
C ILE A 142 -12.31 7.76 6.54
N ALA A 143 -11.80 6.61 6.08
CA ALA A 143 -10.84 5.82 6.84
C ALA A 143 -9.54 6.62 7.08
N LEU A 144 -9.00 7.27 6.06
CA LEU A 144 -7.78 8.08 6.16
C LEU A 144 -7.96 9.25 7.12
N ALA A 145 -9.06 10.00 7.02
CA ALA A 145 -9.34 11.12 7.92
C ALA A 145 -9.45 10.67 9.39
N ARG A 146 -10.13 9.55 9.64
CA ARG A 146 -10.17 8.93 10.98
C ARG A 146 -8.77 8.54 11.44
N ASP A 147 -8.02 7.86 10.60
CA ASP A 147 -6.70 7.35 10.95
C ASP A 147 -5.72 8.51 11.27
N LEU A 148 -5.75 9.59 10.48
CA LEU A 148 -4.99 10.82 10.74
C LEU A 148 -5.41 11.52 12.04
N GLN A 149 -6.70 11.55 12.37
CA GLN A 149 -7.17 12.08 13.65
C GLN A 149 -6.65 11.26 14.83
N LEU A 150 -6.59 9.93 14.68
CA LEU A 150 -6.00 9.05 15.71
C LEU A 150 -4.48 9.21 15.80
N VAL A 151 -3.80 9.48 14.68
CA VAL A 151 -2.37 9.82 14.69
C VAL A 151 -2.14 11.10 15.48
N ALA A 152 -2.92 12.16 15.24
CA ALA A 152 -2.81 13.41 15.99
C ALA A 152 -3.06 13.21 17.50
N GLU A 153 -4.07 12.41 17.87
CA GLU A 153 -4.43 12.09 19.26
C GLU A 153 -3.35 11.27 19.99
N THR A 154 -2.68 10.34 19.28
CA THR A 154 -1.73 9.40 19.89
C THR A 154 -0.27 9.83 19.75
N GLY A 155 0.02 10.72 18.79
CA GLY A 155 1.38 11.10 18.41
C GLY A 155 2.21 9.94 17.85
N VAL A 156 1.58 8.88 17.35
CA VAL A 156 2.28 7.75 16.74
C VAL A 156 2.86 8.13 15.39
N THR A 157 4.03 7.60 15.06
CA THR A 157 4.55 7.69 13.70
C THR A 157 3.79 6.69 12.83
N ALA A 158 3.21 7.15 11.72
CA ALA A 158 2.39 6.30 10.86
C ALA A 158 2.78 6.34 9.38
N HIS A 159 2.49 5.25 8.68
CA HIS A 159 2.59 5.12 7.23
C HIS A 159 1.23 4.70 6.67
N MET A 160 0.68 5.50 5.75
CA MET A 160 -0.58 5.25 5.07
C MET A 160 -0.30 4.61 3.71
N GLY A 161 -0.52 3.31 3.62
CA GLY A 161 -0.22 2.55 2.41
C GLY A 161 -1.31 2.65 1.36
N ARG A 162 -0.88 2.68 0.10
CA ARG A 162 -1.66 2.51 -1.13
C ARG A 162 -2.81 3.50 -1.24
N LEU A 163 -2.48 4.78 -1.26
CA LEU A 163 -3.46 5.80 -1.59
C LEU A 163 -3.88 5.69 -3.06
N SER A 164 -5.14 5.96 -3.34
CA SER A 164 -5.68 5.85 -4.71
C SER A 164 -6.50 7.05 -5.18
N SER A 165 -6.78 8.04 -4.31
CA SER A 165 -7.59 9.21 -4.68
C SER A 165 -6.85 10.56 -4.52
N ALA A 166 -7.25 11.55 -5.32
CA ALA A 166 -6.78 12.93 -5.24
C ALA A 166 -7.06 13.57 -3.87
N GLU A 167 -8.21 13.25 -3.28
CA GLU A 167 -8.59 13.76 -1.97
C GLU A 167 -7.68 13.20 -0.87
N SER A 168 -7.28 11.94 -0.95
CA SER A 168 -6.29 11.36 -0.03
C SER A 168 -4.95 12.08 -0.09
N VAL A 169 -4.52 12.51 -1.29
CA VAL A 169 -3.30 13.33 -1.43
C VAL A 169 -3.47 14.67 -0.70
N ARG A 170 -4.63 15.33 -0.81
CA ARG A 170 -4.91 16.58 -0.08
C ARG A 170 -4.92 16.37 1.43
N LEU A 171 -5.55 15.30 1.92
CA LEU A 171 -5.58 14.94 3.34
C LEU A 171 -4.16 14.71 3.88
N MET A 172 -3.31 13.98 3.14
CA MET A 172 -1.92 13.76 3.53
C MET A 172 -1.09 15.05 3.51
N ALA A 173 -1.24 15.89 2.48
CA ALA A 173 -0.55 17.18 2.41
C ALA A 173 -0.91 18.06 3.61
N ARG A 174 -2.19 18.12 3.96
CA ARG A 174 -2.67 18.85 5.14
C ARG A 174 -2.09 18.27 6.44
N ALA A 175 -2.15 16.96 6.64
CA ALA A 175 -1.61 16.32 7.83
C ALA A 175 -0.11 16.60 8.02
N LYS A 176 0.68 16.51 6.94
CA LYS A 176 2.10 16.86 6.96
C LYS A 176 2.32 18.34 7.28
N HIS A 177 1.50 19.24 6.73
CA HIS A 177 1.55 20.67 7.03
C HIS A 177 1.23 20.98 8.51
N GLU A 178 0.29 20.24 9.09
CA GLU A 178 -0.08 20.31 10.51
C GLU A 178 0.99 19.66 11.43
N GLY A 179 2.06 19.10 10.86
CA GLY A 179 3.19 18.56 11.61
C GLY A 179 3.02 17.13 12.12
N LEU A 180 2.02 16.39 11.61
CA LEU A 180 1.86 14.97 11.93
C LEU A 180 3.05 14.18 11.36
N ASP A 181 3.60 13.25 12.15
CA ASP A 181 4.67 12.34 11.73
C ASP A 181 4.11 11.20 10.89
N VAL A 182 3.72 11.54 9.66
CA VAL A 182 3.05 10.64 8.72
C VAL A 182 3.79 10.58 7.38
N THR A 183 3.84 9.37 6.84
CA THR A 183 4.26 9.08 5.47
C THR A 183 3.16 8.34 4.72
N CYS A 184 3.23 8.29 3.40
CA CYS A 184 2.31 7.49 2.60
C CYS A 184 2.97 6.94 1.33
N ASP A 185 2.34 5.92 0.76
CA ASP A 185 2.76 5.33 -0.51
C ASP A 185 1.62 5.24 -1.53
N VAL A 186 2.01 4.99 -2.78
CA VAL A 186 1.11 4.70 -3.90
C VAL A 186 1.63 3.50 -4.67
N ALA A 187 0.72 2.63 -5.10
CA ALA A 187 1.08 1.50 -5.96
C ALA A 187 1.44 1.98 -7.37
N ILE A 188 2.48 1.40 -7.98
CA ILE A 188 2.89 1.74 -9.35
C ILE A 188 1.74 1.62 -10.36
N THR A 189 0.86 0.64 -10.18
CA THR A 189 -0.33 0.42 -11.02
C THR A 189 -1.25 1.64 -11.05
N HIS A 190 -1.38 2.36 -9.94
CA HIS A 190 -2.22 3.56 -9.83
C HIS A 190 -1.56 4.82 -10.41
N LEU A 191 -0.25 4.76 -10.71
CA LEU A 191 0.43 5.79 -11.51
C LEU A 191 0.40 5.47 -13.01
N MET A 192 0.33 4.19 -13.35
CA MET A 192 0.31 3.71 -14.74
C MET A 192 -1.09 3.74 -15.35
N TRP A 193 -2.12 3.43 -14.57
CA TRP A 193 -3.45 3.08 -15.06
C TRP A 193 -4.56 3.81 -14.31
N ASP A 194 -5.74 3.87 -14.94
CA ASP A 194 -6.97 4.42 -14.38
C ASP A 194 -8.14 3.42 -14.58
N GLU A 195 -9.35 3.82 -14.22
CA GLU A 195 -10.53 2.96 -14.22
C GLU A 195 -10.86 2.37 -15.60
N ARG A 196 -10.42 2.99 -16.71
CA ARG A 196 -10.70 2.52 -18.07
C ARG A 196 -10.10 1.14 -18.35
N GLN A 197 -9.09 0.74 -17.61
CA GLN A 197 -8.39 -0.53 -17.81
C GLN A 197 -9.27 -1.74 -17.48
N ILE A 198 -10.34 -1.55 -16.70
CA ILE A 198 -11.28 -2.64 -16.38
C ILE A 198 -12.26 -2.90 -17.53
N GLU A 199 -12.27 -2.06 -18.58
CA GLU A 199 -13.04 -2.33 -19.79
C GLU A 199 -12.61 -3.66 -20.41
N GLY A 200 -13.58 -4.51 -20.76
CA GLY A 200 -13.31 -5.87 -21.20
C GLY A 200 -13.16 -6.90 -20.07
N TYR A 201 -13.36 -6.48 -18.80
CA TYR A 201 -13.41 -7.36 -17.64
C TYR A 201 -12.13 -8.17 -17.38
N ASP A 202 -10.96 -7.63 -17.74
CA ASP A 202 -9.69 -8.28 -17.45
C ASP A 202 -9.43 -8.28 -15.94
N PHE A 203 -9.46 -9.48 -15.35
CA PHE A 203 -9.28 -9.71 -13.92
C PHE A 203 -7.93 -9.24 -13.40
N ASN A 204 -6.93 -9.00 -14.26
CA ASN A 204 -5.64 -8.45 -13.83
C ASN A 204 -5.78 -7.03 -13.26
N TYR A 205 -6.82 -6.29 -13.65
CA TYR A 205 -7.15 -4.97 -13.11
C TYR A 205 -8.15 -5.02 -11.94
N ARG A 206 -8.56 -6.22 -11.50
CA ARG A 206 -9.26 -6.38 -10.22
C ARG A 206 -8.25 -6.22 -9.09
N LEU A 207 -8.07 -4.99 -8.64
CA LEU A 207 -7.11 -4.57 -7.61
C LEU A 207 -7.82 -4.13 -6.32
N GLN A 208 -7.04 -4.01 -5.23
CA GLN A 208 -7.45 -3.32 -4.00
C GLN A 208 -6.24 -2.52 -3.47
N PRO A 209 -6.30 -1.18 -3.44
CA PRO A 209 -7.42 -0.32 -3.86
C PRO A 209 -7.77 -0.43 -5.36
N VAL A 210 -8.96 0.01 -5.72
CA VAL A 210 -9.45 0.00 -7.11
C VAL A 210 -8.82 1.13 -7.92
N LEU A 211 -8.59 0.91 -9.22
CA LEU A 211 -8.18 1.98 -10.13
C LEU A 211 -9.31 3.01 -10.25
N ARG A 212 -8.98 4.29 -10.01
CA ARG A 212 -9.92 5.42 -10.04
C ARG A 212 -9.83 6.21 -11.33
N SER A 213 -10.46 7.38 -11.39
CA SER A 213 -10.44 8.23 -12.58
C SER A 213 -9.02 8.70 -12.95
N ASP A 214 -8.84 9.18 -14.19
CA ASP A 214 -7.54 9.73 -14.60
C ASP A 214 -7.18 10.99 -13.81
N GLU A 215 -8.17 11.78 -13.34
CA GLU A 215 -7.92 12.92 -12.45
C GLU A 215 -7.29 12.48 -11.13
N ASP A 216 -7.79 11.38 -10.54
CA ASP A 216 -7.19 10.79 -9.34
C ASP A 216 -5.76 10.32 -9.63
N ARG A 217 -5.54 9.63 -10.75
CA ARG A 217 -4.20 9.20 -11.20
C ARG A 217 -3.24 10.39 -11.37
N GLN A 218 -3.65 11.47 -12.03
CA GLN A 218 -2.81 12.67 -12.19
C GLN A 218 -2.48 13.32 -10.85
N ALA A 219 -3.43 13.34 -9.90
CA ALA A 219 -3.19 13.86 -8.56
C ALA A 219 -2.20 12.99 -7.77
N LEU A 220 -2.23 11.66 -7.94
CA LEU A 220 -1.23 10.76 -7.35
C LEU A 220 0.16 11.01 -7.93
N ILE A 221 0.29 11.17 -9.26
CA ILE A 221 1.56 11.51 -9.91
C ILE A 221 2.11 12.83 -9.37
N ALA A 222 1.27 13.88 -9.31
CA ALA A 222 1.65 15.17 -8.74
C ALA A 222 1.99 15.07 -7.23
N GLY A 223 1.29 14.21 -6.50
CA GLY A 223 1.56 13.90 -5.10
C GLY A 223 2.94 13.27 -4.91
N VAL A 224 3.34 12.36 -5.81
CA VAL A 224 4.70 11.83 -5.85
C VAL A 224 5.68 12.95 -6.19
N GLU A 225 5.51 13.68 -7.29
CA GLU A 225 6.48 14.71 -7.72
C GLU A 225 6.73 15.79 -6.65
N SER A 226 5.67 16.24 -5.99
CA SER A 226 5.74 17.23 -4.91
C SER A 226 6.31 16.70 -3.60
N GLY A 227 6.39 15.37 -3.43
CA GLY A 227 6.83 14.72 -2.19
C GLY A 227 5.77 14.62 -1.11
N VAL A 228 4.50 14.91 -1.41
CA VAL A 228 3.38 14.57 -0.52
C VAL A 228 3.28 13.06 -0.36
N ILE A 229 3.44 12.31 -1.45
CA ILE A 229 3.54 10.84 -1.45
C ILE A 229 5.01 10.45 -1.36
N ASP A 230 5.36 9.73 -0.30
CA ASP A 230 6.75 9.49 0.09
C ASP A 230 7.37 8.33 -0.68
N ALA A 231 6.57 7.32 -1.03
CA ALA A 231 7.04 6.07 -1.62
C ALA A 231 6.17 5.60 -2.79
N ILE A 232 6.79 4.87 -3.73
CA ILE A 232 6.11 4.08 -4.74
C ILE A 232 6.33 2.62 -4.39
N VAL A 233 5.27 1.82 -4.38
CA VAL A 233 5.29 0.39 -4.05
C VAL A 233 4.82 -0.46 -5.22
N SER A 234 5.14 -1.75 -5.23
CA SER A 234 4.61 -2.64 -6.27
C SER A 234 3.15 -3.00 -6.02
N ASP A 235 2.76 -3.12 -4.74
CA ASP A 235 1.49 -3.74 -4.30
C ASP A 235 1.30 -5.16 -4.89
N HIS A 236 2.39 -5.90 -5.00
CA HIS A 236 2.39 -7.25 -5.55
C HIS A 236 1.57 -8.16 -4.66
N THR A 237 0.47 -8.67 -5.22
CA THR A 237 -0.51 -9.51 -4.53
C THR A 237 -0.86 -10.70 -5.42
N PRO A 238 -0.01 -11.75 -5.42
CA PRO A 238 -0.19 -12.90 -6.29
C PRO A 238 -1.32 -13.79 -5.78
N TRP A 239 -2.08 -14.35 -6.72
CA TRP A 239 -3.15 -15.31 -6.46
C TRP A 239 -2.97 -16.54 -7.35
N PRO A 240 -3.42 -17.73 -6.91
CA PRO A 240 -3.56 -18.87 -7.81
C PRO A 240 -4.41 -18.50 -9.04
N VAL A 241 -4.05 -19.02 -10.20
CA VAL A 241 -4.75 -18.72 -11.47
C VAL A 241 -6.25 -19.02 -11.37
N ALA A 242 -6.65 -20.05 -10.63
CA ALA A 242 -8.05 -20.39 -10.42
C ALA A 242 -8.86 -19.30 -9.68
N ASP A 243 -8.22 -18.57 -8.76
CA ASP A 243 -8.85 -17.49 -8.00
C ASP A 243 -8.94 -16.19 -8.80
N LYS A 244 -8.12 -16.05 -9.85
CA LYS A 244 -8.14 -14.91 -10.77
C LYS A 244 -9.03 -15.15 -11.99
N ARG A 245 -9.06 -16.36 -12.54
CA ARG A 245 -9.80 -16.74 -13.76
C ARG A 245 -11.29 -16.96 -13.46
N LEU A 246 -11.91 -15.95 -12.87
CA LEU A 246 -13.32 -15.84 -12.54
C LEU A 246 -13.89 -14.58 -13.22
N PRO A 247 -15.22 -14.41 -13.29
CA PRO A 247 -15.81 -13.12 -13.67
C PRO A 247 -15.21 -11.98 -12.82
N PHE A 248 -15.01 -10.80 -13.41
CA PHE A 248 -14.26 -9.69 -12.79
C PHE A 248 -14.66 -9.40 -11.34
N ALA A 249 -15.97 -9.36 -11.05
CA ALA A 249 -16.49 -9.09 -9.71
C ALA A 249 -16.15 -10.19 -8.68
N GLN A 250 -15.94 -11.43 -9.14
CA GLN A 250 -15.65 -12.60 -8.29
C GLN A 250 -14.15 -12.89 -8.18
N ALA A 251 -13.35 -12.39 -9.11
CA ALA A 251 -11.90 -12.55 -9.07
C ALA A 251 -11.31 -11.91 -7.80
N LYS A 252 -10.33 -12.58 -7.20
CA LYS A 252 -9.66 -12.04 -6.01
C LYS A 252 -8.94 -10.72 -6.34
N PRO A 253 -9.02 -9.70 -5.46
CA PRO A 253 -8.32 -8.45 -5.64
C PRO A 253 -6.81 -8.60 -5.51
N GLY A 254 -6.06 -7.96 -6.41
CA GLY A 254 -4.59 -7.99 -6.45
C GLY A 254 -4.06 -8.77 -7.65
N THR A 255 -2.84 -8.46 -8.07
CA THR A 255 -2.17 -9.14 -9.18
C THR A 255 -0.66 -9.15 -9.00
N GLU A 256 0.05 -9.84 -9.90
CA GLU A 256 1.51 -9.82 -9.94
C GLU A 256 2.02 -8.53 -10.58
N THR A 257 2.66 -7.66 -9.79
CA THR A 257 3.09 -6.32 -10.25
C THR A 257 4.59 -6.04 -10.14
N LEU A 258 5.39 -6.94 -9.52
CA LEU A 258 6.83 -6.74 -9.31
C LEU A 258 7.61 -6.45 -10.61
N ALA A 259 7.19 -7.02 -11.75
CA ALA A 259 7.85 -6.75 -13.02
C ALA A 259 7.54 -5.36 -13.59
N LEU A 260 6.51 -4.66 -13.09
CA LEU A 260 6.00 -3.43 -13.69
C LEU A 260 6.71 -2.17 -13.21
N TRP A 261 7.33 -2.18 -12.02
CA TRP A 261 7.84 -0.95 -11.39
C TRP A 261 8.81 -0.18 -12.31
N ARG A 262 9.71 -0.90 -12.98
CA ARG A 262 10.75 -0.29 -13.81
C ARG A 262 10.16 0.37 -15.04
N ASP A 263 9.30 -0.34 -15.76
CA ASP A 263 8.68 0.17 -16.97
C ASP A 263 7.71 1.31 -16.67
N GLY A 264 6.94 1.20 -15.58
CA GLY A 264 6.03 2.24 -15.12
C GLY A 264 6.76 3.54 -14.81
N VAL A 265 7.79 3.49 -13.97
CA VAL A 265 8.56 4.69 -13.61
C VAL A 265 9.35 5.26 -14.78
N ASN A 266 9.95 4.41 -15.62
CA ASN A 266 10.62 4.87 -16.83
C ASN A 266 9.66 5.59 -17.79
N GLY A 267 8.43 5.08 -17.91
CA GLY A 267 7.36 5.73 -18.68
C GLY A 267 7.07 7.12 -18.16
N LEU A 268 6.88 7.26 -16.85
CA LEU A 268 6.57 8.54 -16.20
C LEU A 268 7.72 9.57 -16.35
N ILE A 269 8.99 9.13 -16.24
CA ILE A 269 10.14 10.02 -16.48
C ILE A 269 10.19 10.47 -17.94
N ARG A 270 10.02 9.55 -18.90
CA ARG A 270 10.04 9.90 -20.34
C ARG A 270 8.93 10.87 -20.72
N GLN A 271 7.79 10.79 -20.04
CA GLN A 271 6.66 11.71 -20.21
C GLN A 271 6.89 13.07 -19.52
N GLY A 272 7.96 13.23 -18.74
CA GLY A 272 8.21 14.42 -17.94
C GLY A 272 7.30 14.54 -16.71
N ALA A 273 6.59 13.46 -16.35
CA ALA A 273 5.63 13.44 -15.25
C ALA A 273 6.30 13.28 -13.89
N LEU A 274 7.45 12.59 -13.83
CA LEU A 274 8.28 12.46 -12.64
C LEU A 274 9.74 12.80 -12.92
N SER A 275 10.40 13.46 -11.98
CA SER A 275 11.85 13.70 -12.03
C SER A 275 12.63 12.49 -11.52
N GLY A 276 13.83 12.27 -12.07
CA GLY A 276 14.71 11.18 -11.62
C GLY A 276 15.10 11.28 -10.14
N ALA A 277 15.27 12.50 -9.63
CA ALA A 277 15.54 12.76 -8.22
C ALA A 277 14.35 12.34 -7.33
N ARG A 278 13.11 12.65 -7.74
CA ARG A 278 11.94 12.21 -6.97
C ARG A 278 11.80 10.70 -6.97
N VAL A 279 12.01 10.07 -8.12
CA VAL A 279 11.99 8.61 -8.26
C VAL A 279 13.00 7.93 -7.33
N GLU A 280 14.22 8.46 -7.23
CA GLU A 280 15.22 7.95 -6.28
C GLU A 280 14.77 8.06 -4.82
N GLN A 281 14.11 9.16 -4.45
CA GLN A 281 13.53 9.28 -3.10
C GLN A 281 12.44 8.23 -2.86
N ALA A 282 11.52 8.07 -3.82
CA ALA A 282 10.30 7.31 -3.65
C ALA A 282 10.46 5.79 -3.80
N LEU A 283 11.45 5.31 -4.55
CA LEU A 283 11.72 3.87 -4.70
C LEU A 283 12.85 3.36 -3.80
N ASN A 284 13.74 4.25 -3.35
CA ASN A 284 14.95 3.87 -2.62
C ASN A 284 15.02 4.49 -1.24
N ARG A 285 15.32 5.79 -1.14
CA ARG A 285 15.74 6.41 0.13
C ARG A 285 14.67 6.33 1.22
N VAL A 286 13.43 6.70 0.89
CA VAL A 286 12.32 6.67 1.85
C VAL A 286 11.96 5.23 2.20
N PRO A 287 11.64 4.33 1.25
CA PRO A 287 11.29 2.96 1.60
C PRO A 287 12.39 2.21 2.36
N ARG A 288 13.66 2.40 1.99
CA ARG A 288 14.81 1.81 2.70
C ARG A 288 14.83 2.24 4.17
N SER A 289 14.62 3.53 4.45
CA SER A 289 14.52 4.05 5.82
C SER A 289 13.32 3.45 6.57
N LEU A 290 12.17 3.31 5.90
CA LEU A 290 10.97 2.71 6.49
C LEU A 290 11.13 1.22 6.80
N LEU A 291 12.02 0.52 6.08
CA LEU A 291 12.45 -0.87 6.35
C LEU A 291 13.54 -0.98 7.45
N GLY A 292 14.09 0.15 7.90
CA GLY A 292 15.20 0.18 8.86
C GLY A 292 16.54 -0.28 8.29
N LEU A 293 16.82 0.04 7.02
CA LEU A 293 18.03 -0.37 6.27
C LEU A 293 18.93 0.80 5.86
#